data_AF-A0A4R9QB87-F1
#
_entry.id   AF-A0A4R9QB87-F1
#
_cell.length_a   1.000
_cell.length_b   1.000
_cell.length_c   1.000
_cell.angle_alpha   90.00
_cell.angle_beta   90.00
_cell.angle_gamma   90.00
#
_symmetry.space_group_name_H-M   'P 1'
#
loop_
_entity.id
_entity.type
_entity.pdbx_description
1 polymer ?
#
loop_
_entity_poly.entity_id
_entity_poly.type
_entity_poly.pdbx_seq_one_letter_code
_entity_poly.pdbx_strand_id
1 'polypeptide(L)'
;MTAIHERPNRATPSEAASFIEEFDRLEQDREEKLRVLDAEFKAKKRAIQKIANDDQKSILEDAKKQGVSKGIVRAIADAQKLRRKAELLAARAENKLDGLEDDDRDFAIDIKTALGDDFASFGLGAAAVSREEGDDDDGNDEQQDETTAAVVNAVRAGASKEEWDGAGAKH
;
A
#
# COMPACT_ATOMS: atom_id res chain seq x y z
N MET A 1 22.50 -49.86 -20.07
CA MET A 1 21.03 -50.02 -20.06
C MET A 1 20.43 -48.67 -20.41
N THR A 2 19.59 -48.62 -21.44
CA THR A 2 18.89 -47.40 -21.86
C THR A 2 17.81 -47.07 -20.82
N ALA A 3 17.91 -45.89 -20.21
CA ALA A 3 16.84 -45.37 -19.35
C ALA A 3 15.63 -45.07 -20.22
N ILE A 4 14.58 -45.89 -20.11
CA ILE A 4 13.29 -45.59 -20.72
C ILE A 4 12.71 -44.44 -19.92
N HIS A 5 12.69 -43.24 -20.50
CA HIS A 5 11.94 -42.12 -19.93
C HIS A 5 10.46 -42.47 -20.03
N GLU A 6 9.87 -42.95 -18.93
CA GLU A 6 8.43 -43.11 -18.85
C GLU A 6 7.76 -41.78 -19.16
N ARG A 7 6.76 -41.81 -20.04
CA ARG A 7 5.96 -40.62 -20.34
C ARG A 7 5.31 -40.13 -19.04
N PRO A 8 5.27 -38.81 -18.78
CA PRO A 8 4.77 -38.26 -17.51
C PRO A 8 3.37 -38.72 -17.13
N ASN A 9 2.52 -38.96 -18.14
CA ASN A 9 1.16 -39.43 -17.95
C ASN A 9 1.07 -40.95 -18.16
N ARG A 10 0.75 -41.66 -17.07
CA ARG A 10 0.57 -43.12 -17.06
C ARG A 10 -0.89 -43.57 -17.18
N ALA A 11 -1.84 -42.65 -16.99
CA ALA A 11 -3.27 -42.93 -17.13
C ALA A 11 -3.67 -43.14 -18.58
N THR A 12 -4.62 -44.05 -18.83
CA THR A 12 -5.27 -44.17 -20.13
C THR A 12 -6.08 -42.89 -20.44
N PRO A 13 -6.37 -42.58 -21.71
CA PRO A 13 -7.18 -41.42 -22.07
C PRO A 13 -8.55 -41.38 -21.37
N SER A 14 -9.18 -42.53 -21.14
CA SER A 14 -10.46 -42.61 -20.43
C SER A 14 -10.35 -42.29 -18.94
N GLU A 15 -9.27 -42.74 -18.29
CA GLU A 15 -9.00 -42.40 -16.88
C GLU A 15 -8.63 -40.92 -16.75
N ALA A 16 -7.85 -40.37 -17.68
CA ALA A 16 -7.56 -38.94 -17.70
C ALA A 16 -8.83 -38.09 -17.90
N ALA A 17 -9.75 -38.54 -18.76
CA ALA A 17 -11.02 -37.85 -19.01
C ALA A 17 -11.92 -37.80 -17.76
N SER A 18 -11.99 -38.87 -16.96
CA SER A 18 -12.82 -38.86 -15.75
C SER A 18 -12.32 -37.87 -14.69
N PHE A 19 -11.01 -37.67 -14.57
CA PHE A 19 -10.45 -36.61 -13.72
C PHE A 19 -10.81 -35.21 -14.22
N ILE A 20 -10.82 -35.00 -15.54
CA ILE A 20 -11.18 -33.71 -16.13
C ILE A 20 -12.67 -33.42 -15.92
N GLU A 21 -13.55 -34.40 -16.13
CA GLU A 21 -15.00 -34.26 -15.91
C GLU A 21 -15.33 -33.97 -14.44
N GLU A 22 -14.69 -34.68 -13.51
CA GLU A 22 -14.89 -34.44 -12.08
C GLU A 22 -14.39 -33.06 -11.65
N PHE A 23 -13.23 -32.63 -12.17
CA PHE A 23 -12.69 -31.30 -11.90
C PHE A 23 -13.58 -30.19 -12.48
N ASP A 24 -14.07 -30.36 -13.71
CA ASP A 24 -15.02 -29.42 -14.33
C ASP A 24 -16.33 -29.33 -13.53
N ARG A 25 -16.87 -30.46 -13.04
CA ARG A 25 -18.03 -30.45 -12.16
C ARG A 25 -17.78 -29.64 -10.89
N LEU A 26 -16.63 -29.81 -10.26
CA LEU A 26 -16.24 -29.06 -9.07
C LEU A 26 -16.08 -27.56 -9.35
N GLU A 27 -15.54 -27.20 -10.52
CA GLU A 27 -15.41 -25.81 -10.94
C GLU A 27 -16.78 -25.17 -11.21
N GLN A 28 -17.69 -25.86 -11.91
CA GLN A 28 -19.07 -25.40 -12.11
C GLN A 28 -19.80 -25.20 -10.77
N ASP A 29 -19.65 -26.14 -9.83
CA ASP A 29 -20.23 -26.02 -8.48
C ASP A 29 -19.64 -24.81 -7.72
N ARG A 30 -18.33 -24.56 -7.87
CA ARG A 30 -17.65 -23.40 -7.26
C ARG A 30 -18.18 -22.10 -7.85
N GLU A 31 -18.29 -22.01 -9.17
CA GLU A 31 -18.79 -20.83 -9.87
C GLU A 31 -20.23 -20.51 -9.48
N GLU A 32 -21.11 -21.53 -9.43
CA GLU A 32 -22.50 -21.34 -9.05
C GLU A 32 -22.63 -20.85 -7.60
N LYS A 33 -21.86 -21.43 -6.66
CA LYS A 33 -21.85 -20.97 -5.27
C LYS A 33 -21.39 -19.52 -5.15
N LEU A 34 -20.35 -19.11 -5.87
CA LEU A 34 -19.87 -17.73 -5.88
C LEU A 34 -20.91 -16.77 -6.50
N ARG A 35 -21.57 -17.20 -7.58
CA ARG A 35 -22.63 -16.43 -8.24
C ARG A 35 -23.82 -16.19 -7.31
N VAL A 36 -24.29 -17.23 -6.62
CA VAL A 36 -25.38 -17.13 -5.63
C VAL A 36 -24.98 -16.22 -4.48
N LEU A 37 -23.77 -16.38 -3.94
CA LEU A 37 -23.27 -15.53 -2.85
C LEU A 37 -23.23 -14.05 -3.24
N ASP A 38 -22.75 -13.72 -4.43
CA ASP A 38 -22.72 -12.34 -4.93
C ASP A 38 -24.15 -11.79 -5.13
N ALA A 39 -25.07 -12.60 -5.66
CA ALA A 39 -26.46 -12.21 -5.81
C ALA A 39 -27.12 -11.92 -4.44
N GLU A 40 -26.91 -12.77 -3.45
CA GLU A 40 -27.39 -12.56 -2.08
C GLU A 40 -26.78 -11.32 -1.44
N PHE A 41 -25.47 -11.14 -1.57
CA PHE A 41 -24.77 -9.98 -1.05
C PHE A 41 -25.32 -8.69 -1.64
N LYS A 42 -25.52 -8.65 -2.96
CA LYS A 42 -26.14 -7.52 -3.66
C LYS A 42 -27.57 -7.26 -3.19
N ALA A 43 -28.38 -8.32 -3.01
CA ALA A 43 -29.74 -8.19 -2.52
C ALA A 43 -29.78 -7.61 -1.09
N LYS A 44 -28.98 -8.16 -0.17
CA LYS A 44 -28.85 -7.68 1.22
C LYS A 44 -28.36 -6.23 1.26
N LYS A 45 -27.34 -5.89 0.45
CA LYS A 45 -26.82 -4.52 0.33
C LYS A 45 -27.91 -3.54 -0.11
N ARG A 46 -28.70 -3.88 -1.14
CA ARG A 46 -29.82 -3.04 -1.62
C ARG A 46 -30.89 -2.87 -0.55
N ALA A 47 -31.23 -3.94 0.18
CA ALA A 47 -32.23 -3.88 1.24
C ALA A 47 -31.82 -2.93 2.38
N ILE A 48 -30.57 -3.03 2.85
CA ILE A 48 -30.02 -2.13 3.88
C ILE A 48 -30.01 -0.69 3.39
N GLN A 49 -29.58 -0.45 2.15
CA GLN A 49 -29.58 0.89 1.56
C GLN A 49 -30.99 1.48 1.47
N LYS A 50 -31.98 0.69 1.08
CA LYS A 50 -33.36 1.13 0.99
C LYS A 50 -33.89 1.59 2.35
N ILE A 51 -33.75 0.76 3.38
CA ILE A 51 -34.20 1.07 4.74
C ILE A 51 -33.53 2.36 5.24
N ALA A 52 -32.20 2.45 5.14
CA ALA A 52 -31.47 3.63 5.58
C ALA A 52 -31.86 4.90 4.81
N ASN A 53 -32.11 4.81 3.50
CA ASN A 53 -32.53 5.96 2.70
C ASN A 53 -33.93 6.45 3.08
N ASP A 54 -34.85 5.53 3.37
CA ASP A 54 -36.21 5.85 3.78
C ASP A 54 -36.20 6.57 5.15
N ASP A 55 -35.43 6.06 6.12
CA ASP A 55 -35.25 6.69 7.44
C ASP A 55 -34.58 8.07 7.33
N GLN A 56 -33.50 8.17 6.55
CA GLN A 56 -32.82 9.45 6.30
C GLN A 56 -33.76 10.47 5.66
N LYS A 57 -34.61 10.05 4.73
CA LYS A 57 -35.58 10.93 4.09
C LYS A 57 -36.55 11.50 5.14
N SER A 58 -37.09 10.68 6.03
CA SER A 58 -37.98 11.14 7.11
C SER A 58 -37.28 12.20 7.98
N ILE A 59 -36.07 11.90 8.45
CA ILE A 59 -35.28 12.81 9.29
C ILE A 59 -35.01 14.14 8.56
N LEU A 60 -34.66 14.09 7.28
CA LEU A 60 -34.41 15.29 6.49
C LEU A 60 -35.66 16.13 6.26
N GLU A 61 -36.84 15.52 6.10
CA GLU A 61 -38.10 16.28 6.07
C GLU A 61 -38.39 16.95 7.41
N ASP A 62 -38.17 16.26 8.53
CA ASP A 62 -38.40 16.84 9.85
C ASP A 62 -37.40 17.96 10.16
N ALA A 63 -36.13 17.79 9.83
CA ALA A 63 -35.11 18.84 9.92
C ALA A 63 -35.53 20.08 9.11
N LYS A 64 -36.06 19.88 7.90
CA LYS A 64 -36.59 20.97 7.07
C LYS A 64 -37.77 21.69 7.74
N LYS A 65 -38.71 20.96 8.36
CA LYS A 65 -39.84 21.56 9.10
C LYS A 65 -39.36 22.40 10.28
N GLN A 66 -38.23 22.04 10.89
CA GLN A 66 -37.58 22.81 11.97
C GLN A 66 -36.67 23.94 11.45
N GLY A 67 -36.66 24.22 10.14
CA GLY A 67 -35.87 25.31 9.56
C GLY A 67 -34.41 24.96 9.23
N VAL A 68 -34.01 23.69 9.34
CA VAL A 68 -32.66 23.24 8.99
C VAL A 68 -32.63 22.73 7.56
N SER A 69 -31.74 23.29 6.72
CA SER A 69 -31.58 22.83 5.34
C SER A 69 -31.05 21.39 5.27
N LYS A 70 -31.69 20.56 4.44
CA LYS A 70 -31.26 19.17 4.18
C LYS A 70 -29.82 19.08 3.71
N GLY A 71 -29.35 20.07 2.95
CA GLY A 71 -27.97 20.12 2.45
C GLY A 71 -26.95 20.28 3.59
N ILE A 72 -27.27 21.10 4.59
CA ILE A 72 -26.42 21.30 5.76
C ILE A 72 -26.32 20.01 6.57
N VAL A 73 -27.45 19.33 6.82
CA VAL A 73 -27.46 18.05 7.55
C VAL A 73 -26.59 17.01 6.86
N ARG A 74 -26.73 16.87 5.52
CA ARG A 74 -25.90 15.94 4.73
C ARG A 74 -24.43 16.29 4.78
N ALA A 75 -24.07 17.55 4.57
CA ALA A 75 -22.67 17.99 4.57
C ALA A 75 -21.98 17.71 5.92
N ILE A 76 -22.67 17.99 7.03
CA ILE A 76 -22.13 17.72 8.38
C ILE A 76 -22.01 16.20 8.61
N ALA A 77 -23.03 15.42 8.25
CA ALA A 77 -23.00 13.96 8.41
C ALA A 77 -21.89 13.31 7.56
N ASP A 78 -21.66 13.80 6.35
CA ASP A 78 -20.58 13.35 5.46
C ASP A 78 -19.21 13.71 6.03
N ALA A 79 -19.02 14.92 6.55
CA ALA A 79 -17.79 15.31 7.24
C ALA A 79 -17.52 14.41 8.47
N GLN A 80 -18.54 14.14 9.29
CA GLN A 80 -18.43 13.22 10.44
C GLN A 80 -18.10 11.79 10.02
N LYS A 81 -18.64 11.32 8.89
CA LYS A 81 -18.30 10.02 8.31
C LYS A 81 -16.82 9.96 7.92
N LEU A 82 -16.26 11.02 7.35
CA LEU A 82 -14.84 11.09 7.03
C LEU A 82 -13.98 11.06 8.30
N ARG A 83 -14.36 11.81 9.34
CA ARG A 83 -13.65 11.79 10.64
C ARG A 83 -13.61 10.40 11.27
N ARG A 84 -14.75 9.72 11.37
CA ARG A 84 -14.80 8.33 11.87
C ARG A 84 -13.94 7.37 11.07
N LYS A 85 -13.87 7.54 9.74
CA LYS A 85 -12.98 6.74 8.90
C LYS A 85 -11.51 7.03 9.18
N ALA A 86 -11.16 8.30 9.34
CA ALA A 86 -9.80 8.71 9.69
C ALA A 86 -9.39 8.14 11.05
N GLU A 87 -10.27 8.20 12.06
CA GLU A 87 -10.04 7.61 13.40
C GLU A 87 -9.80 6.09 13.31
N LEU A 88 -10.63 5.36 12.54
CA LEU A 88 -10.43 3.91 12.35
C LEU A 88 -9.12 3.59 11.64
N LEU A 89 -8.71 4.42 10.67
CA LEU A 89 -7.45 4.25 9.96
C LEU A 89 -6.26 4.61 10.85
N ALA A 90 -6.37 5.65 11.68
CA ALA A 90 -5.37 6.04 12.66
C ALA A 90 -5.14 4.91 13.68
N ALA A 91 -6.22 4.38 14.28
CA ALA A 91 -6.13 3.24 15.18
C ALA A 91 -5.51 2.00 14.52
N ARG A 92 -5.85 1.73 13.24
CA ARG A 92 -5.22 0.65 12.48
C ARG A 92 -3.73 0.90 12.24
N ALA A 93 -3.34 2.15 12.01
CA ALA A 93 -1.96 2.54 11.77
C ALA A 93 -1.13 2.48 13.07
N GLU A 94 -1.70 2.82 14.22
CA GLU A 94 -1.06 2.64 15.53
C GLU A 94 -0.72 1.17 15.78
N ASN A 95 -1.67 0.27 15.50
CA ASN A 95 -1.46 -1.17 15.69
C ASN A 95 -0.52 -1.81 14.63
N LYS A 96 0.05 -1.04 13.69
CA LYS A 96 0.99 -1.60 12.70
C LYS A 96 2.36 -1.88 13.29
N LEU A 97 2.70 -1.23 14.40
CA LEU A 97 3.97 -1.44 15.10
C LEU A 97 3.91 -2.66 16.05
N ASP A 98 2.71 -3.13 16.39
CA ASP A 98 2.50 -4.24 17.35
C ASP A 98 3.08 -5.58 16.89
N GLY A 99 3.34 -5.74 15.59
CA GLY A 99 3.91 -6.96 15.01
C GLY A 99 5.44 -6.97 14.94
N LEU A 100 6.11 -5.90 15.37
CA LEU A 100 7.57 -5.81 15.41
C LEU A 100 8.11 -6.46 16.70
N GLU A 101 9.34 -6.95 16.62
CA GLU A 101 10.11 -7.34 17.81
C GLU A 101 10.35 -6.10 18.69
N ASP A 102 10.56 -6.29 19.99
CA ASP A 102 10.54 -5.19 20.96
C ASP A 102 11.55 -4.07 20.62
N ASP A 103 12.76 -4.42 20.18
CA ASP A 103 13.80 -3.46 19.80
C ASP A 103 13.45 -2.69 18.52
N ASP A 104 12.88 -3.36 17.51
CA ASP A 104 12.44 -2.74 16.26
C ASP A 104 11.23 -1.82 16.47
N ARG A 105 10.36 -2.17 17.42
CA ARG A 105 9.20 -1.37 17.80
C ARG A 105 9.64 -0.04 18.43
N ASP A 106 10.60 -0.10 19.34
CA ASP A 106 11.12 1.10 20.01
C ASP A 106 11.80 2.04 19.00
N PHE A 107 12.62 1.50 18.08
CA PHE A 107 13.21 2.29 17.00
C PHE A 107 12.16 2.87 16.04
N ALA A 108 11.09 2.13 15.73
CA ALA A 108 9.99 2.63 14.91
C ALA A 108 9.19 3.77 15.59
N ILE A 109 9.06 3.73 16.92
CA ILE A 109 8.44 4.82 17.71
C ILE A 109 9.33 6.08 17.66
N ASP A 110 10.65 5.93 17.74
CA ASP A 110 11.59 7.05 17.62
C ASP A 110 11.54 7.67 16.22
N ILE A 111 11.52 6.85 15.16
CA ILE A 111 11.33 7.32 13.78
C ILE A 111 10.01 8.08 13.65
N LYS A 112 8.91 7.55 14.20
CA LYS A 112 7.60 8.22 14.16
C LYS A 112 7.65 9.57 14.87
N THR A 113 8.29 9.64 16.03
CA THR A 113 8.48 10.88 16.79
C THR A 113 9.28 11.90 15.98
N ALA A 114 10.35 11.46 15.32
CA ALA A 114 11.19 12.31 14.48
C ALA A 114 10.48 12.81 13.22
N LEU A 115 9.60 12.00 12.63
CA LEU A 115 8.76 12.39 11.49
C LEU A 115 7.70 13.43 11.86
N GLY A 116 7.25 13.51 13.11
CA GLY A 116 6.24 14.48 13.54
C GLY A 116 4.93 14.39 12.75
N ASP A 117 4.19 15.52 12.67
CA ASP A 117 2.85 15.58 12.05
C ASP A 117 2.83 16.20 10.63
N ASP A 118 3.96 16.76 10.16
CA ASP A 118 4.05 17.45 8.86
C ASP A 118 4.76 16.61 7.79
N PHE A 119 4.00 15.69 7.17
CA PHE A 119 4.51 14.80 6.14
C PHE A 119 4.79 15.46 4.78
N ALA A 120 4.47 16.75 4.62
CA ALA A 120 4.60 17.44 3.33
C ALA A 120 6.00 18.03 3.10
N SER A 121 6.80 18.20 4.16
CA SER A 121 8.12 18.84 4.11
C SER A 121 9.31 17.86 4.08
N PHE A 122 9.08 16.55 4.24
CA PHE A 122 10.15 15.54 4.20
C PHE A 122 10.57 15.20 2.77
N GLY A 123 11.63 15.84 2.29
CA GLY A 123 12.43 15.30 1.18
C GLY A 123 13.08 13.99 1.61
N LEU A 124 12.93 12.93 0.81
CA LEU A 124 13.56 11.63 1.08
C LEU A 124 15.07 11.82 1.31
N GLY A 125 15.55 11.47 2.51
CA GLY A 125 16.99 11.44 2.81
C GLY A 125 17.64 12.76 3.22
N ALA A 126 16.90 13.87 3.41
CA ALA A 126 17.53 15.15 3.80
C ALA A 126 18.38 15.04 5.08
N ALA A 127 17.93 14.27 6.08
CA ALA A 127 18.70 14.00 7.29
C ALA A 127 19.90 13.06 7.07
N ALA A 128 19.88 12.20 6.05
CA ALA A 128 21.01 11.33 5.71
C ALA A 128 22.12 12.13 5.01
N VAL A 129 21.75 13.06 4.13
CA VAL A 129 22.69 13.98 3.46
C VAL A 129 23.34 14.95 4.45
N SER A 130 22.58 15.51 5.40
CA SER A 130 23.16 16.40 6.42
C SER A 130 24.05 15.68 7.45
N ARG A 131 23.98 14.35 7.54
CA ARG A 131 24.88 13.57 8.41
C ARG A 131 26.24 13.34 7.74
N GLU A 132 26.26 13.10 6.42
CA GLU A 132 27.52 13.03 5.66
C GLU A 132 28.24 14.38 5.60
N GLU A 133 27.52 15.51 5.59
CA GLU A 133 28.14 16.84 5.60
C GLU A 133 28.63 17.30 6.99
N GLY A 134 28.33 16.56 8.07
CA GLY A 134 28.59 16.96 9.46
C GLY A 134 29.69 16.19 10.20
N ASP A 135 30.29 15.17 9.58
CA ASP A 135 31.32 14.31 10.19
C ASP A 135 32.74 14.58 9.64
N ASP A 136 32.94 15.67 8.89
CA ASP A 136 34.24 16.09 8.33
C ASP A 136 34.94 17.16 9.19
N ASP A 137 35.07 16.94 10.51
CA ASP A 137 36.04 17.70 11.33
C ASP A 137 36.56 16.85 12.50
N ASP A 138 37.43 15.88 12.20
CA ASP A 138 38.78 15.78 12.80
C ASP A 138 39.49 14.47 12.39
N GLY A 139 40.44 14.61 11.46
CA GLY A 139 41.71 13.84 11.50
C GLY A 139 41.77 12.44 10.87
N ASN A 140 42.16 12.42 9.58
CA ASN A 140 43.17 11.50 9.02
C ASN A 140 42.79 10.02 8.80
N ASP A 141 42.20 9.67 7.65
CA ASP A 141 42.95 9.14 6.49
C ASP A 141 42.00 8.76 5.34
N GLU A 142 42.41 9.17 4.15
CA GLU A 142 41.79 8.89 2.87
C GLU A 142 41.60 7.38 2.66
N GLN A 143 40.35 6.93 2.59
CA GLN A 143 40.00 5.70 1.89
C GLN A 143 38.68 5.93 1.16
N GLN A 144 38.74 6.78 0.12
CA GLN A 144 37.88 6.53 -1.03
C GLN A 144 38.23 5.12 -1.50
N ASP A 145 37.29 4.18 -1.33
CA ASP A 145 37.41 2.81 -1.83
C ASP A 145 37.97 2.86 -3.28
N GLU A 146 39.00 2.07 -3.56
CA GLU A 146 39.70 2.08 -4.86
C GLU A 146 38.71 1.91 -6.02
N THR A 147 37.63 1.16 -5.78
CA THR A 147 36.52 0.97 -6.71
C THR A 147 35.78 2.28 -6.99
N THR A 148 35.49 3.07 -5.96
CA THR A 148 34.83 4.38 -6.07
C THR A 148 35.73 5.40 -6.75
N ALA A 149 37.03 5.43 -6.42
CA ALA A 149 38.00 6.29 -7.09
C ALA A 149 38.16 5.94 -8.58
N ALA A 150 38.16 4.64 -8.93
CA ALA A 150 38.22 4.18 -10.31
C ALA A 150 36.96 4.55 -11.10
N VAL A 151 35.77 4.42 -10.50
CA VAL A 151 34.50 4.82 -11.13
C VAL A 151 34.47 6.32 -11.36
N VAL A 152 34.83 7.13 -10.36
CA VAL A 152 34.87 8.60 -10.50
C VAL A 152 35.84 9.02 -11.59
N ASN A 153 37.04 8.43 -11.66
CA ASN A 153 38.01 8.73 -12.71
C ASN A 153 37.54 8.29 -14.10
N ALA A 154 36.87 7.14 -14.22
CA ALA A 154 36.32 6.67 -15.49
C ALA A 154 35.21 7.59 -16.01
N VAL A 155 34.32 8.06 -15.13
CA VAL A 155 33.27 9.02 -15.50
C VAL A 155 33.91 10.39 -15.81
N ARG A 156 34.97 10.78 -15.08
CA ARG A 156 35.65 12.07 -15.29
C ARG A 156 36.43 12.14 -16.60
N ALA A 157 37.01 11.03 -17.03
CA ALA A 157 37.65 10.91 -18.34
C ALA A 157 36.64 10.91 -19.51
N GLY A 158 35.37 10.62 -19.25
CA GLY A 158 34.30 10.54 -20.25
C GLY A 158 33.50 11.84 -20.46
N ALA A 159 33.67 12.84 -19.59
CA ALA A 159 32.92 14.10 -19.66
C ALA A 159 33.85 15.32 -19.70
N SER A 160 33.48 16.32 -20.48
CA SER A 160 34.24 17.57 -20.56
C SER A 160 34.19 18.31 -19.21
N LYS A 161 35.22 19.11 -18.92
CA LYS A 161 35.31 19.88 -17.67
C LYS A 161 34.08 20.78 -17.45
N GLU A 162 33.54 21.32 -18.54
CA GLU A 162 32.35 22.16 -18.55
C GLU A 162 31.05 21.40 -18.21
N GLU A 163 30.94 20.12 -18.58
CA GLU A 163 29.80 19.27 -18.22
C GLU A 163 29.82 18.87 -16.74
N TRP A 164 31.01 18.69 -16.16
CA TRP A 164 31.18 18.39 -14.74
C TRP A 164 30.85 19.59 -13.84
N ASP A 165 31.40 20.75 -14.18
CA ASP A 165 31.19 21.97 -13.38
C ASP A 165 29.73 22.46 -13.47
N GLY A 166 29.00 22.11 -14.54
CA GLY A 166 27.57 22.43 -14.73
C GLY A 166 26.59 21.50 -14.01
N ALA A 167 27.02 20.30 -13.60
CA ALA A 167 26.14 19.29 -12.99
C ALA A 167 25.68 19.64 -11.56
N GLY A 168 26.41 20.52 -10.86
CA GLY A 168 26.05 21.00 -9.52
C GLY A 168 25.31 22.35 -9.49
N ALA A 169 25.08 23.00 -10.65
CA ALA A 169 24.65 24.40 -10.72
C ALA A 169 23.20 24.61 -11.18
N LYS A 170 22.34 23.59 -11.08
CA LYS A 170 20.88 23.74 -11.26
C LYS A 170 20.14 22.91 -10.23
N HIS A 171 19.82 23.52 -9.09
CA HIS A 171 18.46 23.68 -8.56
C HIS A 171 18.47 24.63 -7.37
#